data_AF-A0A7S2D7A3-F1
#
_entry.id   AF-A0A7S2D7A3-F1
#
_cell.length_a   1.000
_cell.length_b   1.000
_cell.length_c   1.000
_cell.angle_alpha   90.00
_cell.angle_beta   90.00
_cell.angle_gamma   90.00
#
_symmetry.space_group_name_H-M   'P 1'
#
loop_
_entity.id
_entity.type
_entity.pdbx_description
1 polymer ?
#
loop_
_entity_poly.entity_id
_entity_poly.type
_entity_poly.pdbx_seq_one_letter_code
_entity_poly.pdbx_strand_id
1 'polypeptide(L)'
;MPYQRGDRIMEPAGRRGGHQVSQQPQGKSAVDEHFAKASALEPEAMAKVKAGELSEALGLLSQMKKELDEAAYAAGPGSPNQGWISEAATLVEGNINFCNSYLPYEMLLEPSSKKK
;
A
#
# COMPACT_ATOMS: atom_id res chain seq x y z
N MET A 1 -15.95 54.68 2.97
CA MET A 1 -16.02 54.49 4.44
C MET A 1 -14.64 54.00 4.90
N PRO A 2 -13.91 54.73 5.76
CA PRO A 2 -12.60 54.31 6.25
C PRO A 2 -12.74 53.39 7.49
N TYR A 3 -12.16 52.19 7.43
CA TYR A 3 -12.23 51.16 8.49
C TYR A 3 -11.36 51.54 9.71
N GLN A 4 -11.88 51.34 10.94
CA GLN A 4 -11.15 51.63 12.18
C GLN A 4 -10.49 50.38 12.78
N ARG A 5 -9.39 50.61 13.51
CA ARG A 5 -8.56 49.54 14.10
C ARG A 5 -9.34 48.87 15.24
N GLY A 6 -9.82 47.65 15.01
CA GLY A 6 -10.70 46.90 15.91
C GLY A 6 -11.98 46.38 15.26
N ASP A 7 -12.31 46.87 14.06
CA ASP A 7 -13.38 46.31 13.25
C ASP A 7 -13.00 44.88 12.82
N ARG A 8 -13.81 43.90 13.24
CA ARG A 8 -13.73 42.54 12.70
C ARG A 8 -14.08 42.63 11.21
N ILE A 9 -13.05 42.53 10.38
CA ILE A 9 -13.17 42.37 8.94
C ILE A 9 -14.15 41.21 8.71
N MET A 10 -15.28 41.43 8.03
CA MET A 10 -16.12 40.34 7.56
C MET A 10 -15.25 39.44 6.71
N GLU A 11 -15.09 38.19 7.13
CA GLU A 11 -14.40 37.18 6.33
C GLU A 11 -15.03 37.16 4.93
N PRO A 12 -14.23 37.25 3.86
CA PRO A 12 -14.76 37.27 2.51
C PRO A 12 -15.59 36.00 2.30
N ALA A 13 -16.86 36.19 1.92
CA ALA A 13 -17.77 35.13 1.52
C ALA A 13 -17.27 34.50 0.22
N GLY A 14 -16.24 33.67 0.31
CA GLY A 14 -15.51 33.27 -0.88
C GLY A 14 -14.20 32.56 -0.60
N ARG A 15 -14.23 31.56 0.29
CA ARG A 15 -13.35 30.38 0.25
C ARG A 15 -13.77 29.40 1.34
N ARG A 16 -14.90 28.71 1.11
CA ARG A 16 -15.04 27.34 1.62
C ARG A 16 -14.03 26.48 0.86
N GLY A 17 -12.77 26.64 1.24
CA GLY A 17 -11.66 25.79 0.87
C GLY A 17 -11.94 24.42 1.43
N GLY A 18 -11.87 23.45 0.54
CA GLY A 18 -12.33 22.09 0.77
C GLY A 18 -13.00 21.68 -0.52
N HIS A 19 -12.18 21.38 -1.53
CA HIS A 19 -12.61 20.48 -2.59
C HIS A 19 -13.26 19.27 -1.92
N GLN A 20 -14.59 19.27 -1.83
CA GLN A 20 -15.32 18.02 -1.76
C GLN A 20 -15.03 17.36 -3.09
N VAL A 21 -14.05 16.47 -3.10
CA VAL A 21 -13.89 15.46 -4.14
C VAL A 21 -15.07 14.51 -3.95
N SER A 22 -16.28 14.99 -4.26
CA SER A 22 -17.48 14.17 -4.35
C SER A 22 -17.54 13.59 -5.77
N GLN A 23 -16.59 12.72 -6.07
CA GLN A 23 -16.77 11.74 -7.13
C GLN A 23 -16.26 10.42 -6.57
N GLN A 24 -17.14 9.73 -5.85
CA GLN A 24 -17.14 8.28 -5.89
C GLN A 24 -17.75 7.91 -7.25
N PRO A 25 -16.96 7.49 -8.25
CA PRO A 25 -17.56 6.75 -9.35
C PRO A 25 -18.11 5.45 -8.76
N GLN A 26 -19.31 5.05 -9.19
CA GLN A 26 -19.89 3.72 -8.99
C GLN A 26 -19.10 2.64 -9.76
N GLY A 27 -17.79 2.59 -9.52
CA GLY A 27 -16.87 1.54 -9.94
C GLY A 27 -16.11 1.06 -8.71
N LYS A 28 -15.59 -0.17 -8.73
CA LYS A 28 -14.70 -0.64 -7.68
C LYS A 28 -13.60 0.40 -7.50
N SER A 29 -13.40 0.90 -6.28
CA SER A 29 -12.32 1.86 -6.03
C SER A 29 -11.01 1.22 -6.47
N ALA A 30 -10.10 1.96 -7.10
CA ALA A 30 -8.78 1.42 -7.46
C ALA A 30 -8.11 0.77 -6.24
N VAL A 31 -8.34 1.34 -5.05
CA VAL A 31 -7.94 0.77 -3.76
C VAL A 31 -8.50 -0.65 -3.54
N ASP A 32 -9.79 -0.85 -3.79
CA ASP A 32 -10.46 -2.14 -3.61
C ASP A 32 -9.98 -3.17 -4.64
N GLU A 33 -9.67 -2.74 -5.87
CA GLU A 33 -9.15 -3.62 -6.92
C GLU A 33 -7.75 -4.14 -6.58
N HIS A 34 -6.83 -3.24 -6.21
CA HIS A 34 -5.47 -3.61 -5.82
C HIS A 34 -5.46 -4.44 -4.53
N PHE A 35 -6.29 -4.09 -3.55
CA PHE A 35 -6.41 -4.88 -2.32
C PHE A 35 -6.99 -6.28 -2.58
N ALA A 36 -8.01 -6.39 -3.44
CA ALA A 36 -8.59 -7.69 -3.78
C ALA A 36 -7.57 -8.60 -4.50
N LYS A 37 -6.72 -8.04 -5.37
CA LYS A 37 -5.62 -8.78 -6.00
C LYS A 37 -4.60 -9.26 -4.96
N ALA A 38 -4.20 -8.39 -4.03
CA ALA A 38 -3.30 -8.78 -2.95
C ALA A 38 -3.89 -9.91 -2.09
N SER A 39 -5.17 -9.80 -1.70
CA SER A 39 -5.85 -10.83 -0.91
C SER A 39 -6.01 -12.17 -1.64
N ALA A 40 -6.16 -12.15 -2.97
CA ALA A 40 -6.24 -13.37 -3.77
C ALA A 40 -4.91 -14.14 -3.83
N LEU A 41 -3.77 -13.45 -3.71
CA LEU A 41 -2.43 -14.04 -3.75
C LEU A 41 -1.99 -14.62 -2.39
N GLU A 42 -2.60 -14.16 -1.29
CA GLU A 42 -2.30 -14.64 0.07
C GLU A 42 -2.41 -16.17 0.25
N PRO A 43 -3.52 -16.84 -0.13
CA PRO A 43 -3.64 -18.29 0.05
C PRO A 43 -2.61 -19.07 -0.76
N GLU A 44 -2.25 -18.59 -1.95
CA GLU A 44 -1.25 -19.21 -2.80
C GLU A 44 0.15 -19.05 -2.20
N ALA A 45 0.49 -17.86 -1.73
CA ALA A 45 1.75 -17.60 -1.02
C ALA A 45 1.88 -18.49 0.23
N MET A 46 0.83 -18.59 1.04
CA MET A 46 0.84 -19.42 2.25
C MET A 46 0.88 -20.93 1.95
N ALA A 47 0.28 -21.38 0.84
CA ALA A 47 0.41 -22.75 0.38
C ALA A 47 1.87 -23.08 0.00
N LYS A 48 2.56 -22.15 -0.69
CA LYS A 48 3.98 -22.28 -1.04
C LYS A 48 4.89 -22.27 0.18
N VAL A 49 4.60 -21.43 1.19
CA VAL A 49 5.31 -21.47 2.49
C VAL A 49 5.17 -22.85 3.14
N LYS A 50 3.96 -23.40 3.21
CA LYS A 50 3.71 -24.73 3.79
C LYS A 50 4.38 -25.87 3.00
N ALA A 51 4.51 -25.72 1.68
CA ALA A 51 5.21 -26.67 0.83
C ALA A 51 6.75 -26.58 0.95
N GLY A 52 7.28 -25.55 1.62
CA GLY A 52 8.72 -25.30 1.72
C GLY A 52 9.33 -24.63 0.49
N GLU A 53 8.50 -24.18 -0.45
CA GLU A 53 8.90 -23.48 -1.68
C GLU A 53 9.09 -21.98 -1.39
N LEU A 54 10.07 -21.66 -0.54
CA LEU A 54 10.26 -20.32 0.02
C LEU A 54 10.58 -19.25 -1.03
N SER A 55 11.29 -19.59 -2.10
CA SER A 55 11.60 -18.66 -3.20
C SER A 55 10.35 -18.23 -3.97
N GLU A 56 9.45 -19.18 -4.25
CA GLU A 56 8.18 -18.91 -4.92
C GLU A 56 7.21 -18.17 -4.01
N ALA A 57 7.18 -18.54 -2.72
CA ALA A 57 6.42 -17.81 -1.70
C ALA A 57 6.87 -16.35 -1.60
N LEU A 58 8.19 -16.08 -1.59
CA LEU A 58 8.74 -14.72 -1.60
C LEU A 58 8.35 -13.95 -2.86
N GLY A 59 8.35 -14.61 -4.02
CA GLY A 59 7.87 -14.02 -5.27
C GLY A 59 6.43 -13.51 -5.13
N LEU A 60 5.52 -14.35 -4.63
CA LEU A 60 4.11 -14.01 -4.43
C LEU A 60 3.92 -12.93 -3.36
N LEU A 61 4.61 -13.03 -2.22
CA LEU A 61 4.57 -12.02 -1.17
C LEU A 61 5.11 -10.65 -1.65
N SER A 62 6.12 -10.65 -2.52
CA SER A 62 6.64 -9.42 -3.13
C SER A 62 5.63 -8.77 -4.08
N GLN A 63 4.84 -9.58 -4.80
CA GLN A 63 3.74 -9.09 -5.64
C GLN A 63 2.61 -8.52 -4.80
N MET A 64 2.24 -9.19 -3.70
CA MET A 64 1.28 -8.67 -2.72
C MET A 64 1.71 -7.32 -2.17
N LYS A 65 2.99 -7.16 -1.81
CA LYS A 65 3.51 -5.88 -1.32
C LYS A 65 3.36 -4.76 -2.36
N LYS A 66 3.65 -5.04 -3.63
CA LYS A 66 3.47 -4.06 -4.72
C LYS A 66 2.02 -3.63 -4.88
N GLU A 67 1.09 -4.57 -4.88
CA GLU A 67 -0.35 -4.26 -4.99
C GLU A 67 -0.85 -3.47 -3.77
N LEU A 68 -0.34 -3.74 -2.56
CA LEU A 68 -0.65 -2.95 -1.37
C LEU A 68 -0.05 -1.54 -1.43
N ASP A 69 1.15 -1.36 -1.97
CA ASP A 69 1.77 -0.05 -2.19
C ASP A 69 0.96 0.76 -3.23
N GLU A 70 0.48 0.12 -4.29
CA GLU A 70 -0.41 0.72 -5.29
C GLU A 70 -1.78 1.09 -4.68
N ALA A 71 -2.33 0.24 -3.82
CA ALA A 71 -3.55 0.54 -3.07
C ALA A 71 -3.36 1.73 -2.11
N ALA A 72 -2.22 1.81 -1.42
CA ALA A 72 -1.87 2.92 -0.54
C ALA A 72 -1.71 4.23 -1.32
N TYR A 73 -1.06 4.16 -2.49
CA TYR A 73 -0.90 5.30 -3.39
C TYR A 73 -2.26 5.79 -3.91
N ALA A 74 -3.15 4.87 -4.31
CA ALA A 74 -4.49 5.18 -4.78
C ALA A 74 -5.41 5.75 -3.67
N ALA A 75 -5.21 5.32 -2.42
CA ALA A 75 -5.97 5.81 -1.28
C ALA A 75 -5.61 7.27 -0.95
N GLY A 76 -4.34 7.63 -1.06
CA GLY A 76 -3.83 8.96 -0.70
C GLY A 76 -3.76 9.21 0.81
N PRO A 77 -3.02 10.25 1.25
CA PRO A 77 -2.81 10.55 2.66
C PRO A 77 -4.09 11.00 3.36
N GLY A 78 -4.39 10.43 4.53
CA GLY A 78 -5.56 10.75 5.34
C GLY A 78 -6.85 10.03 4.91
N SER A 79 -6.73 9.07 3.99
CA SER A 79 -7.84 8.22 3.59
C SER A 79 -8.30 7.34 4.75
N PRO A 80 -9.62 7.12 4.91
CA PRO A 80 -10.14 6.15 5.88
C PRO A 80 -9.59 4.75 5.63
N ASN A 81 -9.12 4.47 4.40
CA ASN A 81 -8.61 3.17 4.04
C ASN A 81 -7.13 2.91 4.37
N GLN A 82 -6.42 3.96 4.77
CA GLN A 82 -4.98 3.90 4.95
C GLN A 82 -4.57 3.01 6.14
N GLY A 83 -5.39 2.96 7.19
CA GLY A 83 -5.12 2.14 8.38
C GLY A 83 -5.01 0.65 8.06
N TRP A 84 -6.05 0.08 7.47
CA TRP A 84 -6.08 -1.35 7.14
C TRP A 84 -5.09 -1.73 6.03
N ILE A 85 -4.82 -0.85 5.06
CA ILE A 85 -3.76 -1.09 4.05
C ILE A 85 -2.39 -1.12 4.71
N SER A 86 -2.11 -0.23 5.66
CA SER A 86 -0.83 -0.21 6.38
C SER A 86 -0.65 -1.45 7.27
N GLU A 87 -1.71 -1.90 7.95
CA GLU A 87 -1.68 -3.14 8.72
C GLU A 87 -1.38 -4.35 7.82
N ALA A 88 -2.07 -4.46 6.68
CA ALA A 88 -1.82 -5.51 5.70
C ALA A 88 -0.37 -5.47 5.18
N ALA A 89 0.17 -4.28 4.89
CA ALA A 89 1.55 -4.12 4.44
C ALA A 89 2.55 -4.61 5.51
N THR A 90 2.32 -4.28 6.78
CA THR A 90 3.20 -4.76 7.87
C THR A 90 3.15 -6.28 8.06
N LEU A 91 1.99 -6.90 7.87
CA LEU A 91 1.86 -8.36 7.92
C LEU A 91 2.63 -9.03 6.78
N VAL A 92 2.50 -8.51 5.56
CA VAL A 92 3.23 -9.02 4.39
C VAL A 92 4.73 -8.85 4.58
N GLU A 93 5.20 -7.73 5.11
CA GLU A 93 6.62 -7.53 5.45
C GLU A 93 7.10 -8.52 6.52
N GLY A 94 6.29 -8.79 7.54
CA GLY A 94 6.58 -9.83 8.54
C GLY A 94 6.75 -11.21 7.90
N ASN A 95 5.86 -11.57 6.97
CA ASN A 95 5.93 -12.85 6.24
C ASN A 95 7.13 -12.93 5.30
N ILE A 96 7.50 -11.82 4.64
CA ILE A 96 8.71 -11.75 3.81
C ILE A 96 9.96 -11.95 4.68
N ASN A 97 10.04 -11.26 5.82
CA ASN A 97 11.17 -11.40 6.74
C ASN A 97 11.27 -12.81 7.32
N PHE A 98 10.12 -13.43 7.63
CA PHE A 98 10.07 -14.83 8.02
C PHE A 98 10.67 -15.72 6.91
N CYS A 99 10.19 -15.62 5.67
CA CYS A 99 10.71 -16.43 4.57
C CYS A 99 12.20 -16.19 4.31
N ASN A 100 12.65 -14.94 4.40
CA ASN A 100 14.07 -14.58 4.26
C ASN A 100 14.96 -15.23 5.34
N SER A 101 14.44 -15.44 6.55
CA SER A 101 15.22 -16.07 7.63
C SER A 101 15.49 -17.56 7.42
N TYR A 102 14.67 -18.23 6.59
CA TYR A 102 14.84 -19.63 6.23
C TYR A 102 15.55 -19.84 4.88
N LEU A 103 15.82 -18.78 4.12
CA LEU A 103 16.58 -18.90 2.88
C LEU A 103 18.06 -19.16 3.20
N PRO A 104 18.68 -20.18 2.57
CA PRO A 104 20.12 -20.38 2.68
C PRO A 104 20.86 -19.16 2.15
N TYR A 105 21.95 -18.77 2.82
CA TYR A 105 22.80 -17.64 2.43
C TYR A 105 23.27 -17.70 0.96
N GLU A 106 23.36 -18.90 0.37
CA GLU A 106 23.72 -19.09 -1.04
C GLU A 106 22.68 -18.54 -2.03
N MET A 107 21.42 -18.39 -1.62
CA MET A 107 20.37 -17.75 -2.42
C MET A 107 20.39 -16.21 -2.31
N LEU A 108 21.04 -15.67 -1.27
CA LEU A 108 21.18 -14.23 -1.04
C LEU A 108 22.44 -13.65 -1.70
N LEU A 109 23.39 -14.51 -2.04
CA LEU A 109 24.54 -14.15 -2.86
C LEU A 109 24.09 -14.19 -4.32
N GLU A 110 24.06 -13.02 -4.98
CA GLU A 110 23.87 -12.92 -6.43
C GLU A 110 24.72 -13.98 -7.14
N PRO A 111 24.24 -14.60 -8.24
CA PRO A 111 25.05 -15.54 -8.99
C PRO A 111 26.32 -14.80 -9.42
N SER A 112 27.45 -15.17 -8.80
CA SER A 112 28.79 -14.74 -9.20
C SER A 112 28.80 -14.73 -10.72
N SER A 113 28.89 -13.53 -11.28
CA SER A 113 28.78 -13.29 -12.71
C SER A 113 29.62 -14.36 -13.39
N LYS A 114 28.99 -15.28 -14.11
CA LYS A 114 29.72 -16.22 -14.97
C LYS A 114 30.44 -15.36 -15.99
N LYS A 115 31.69 -15.01 -15.68
CA LYS A 115 32.66 -14.50 -16.63
C LYS A 115 32.71 -15.52 -17.76
N LYS A 116 32.28 -15.10 -18.94
CA LYS A 116 32.78 -15.63 -20.19
C LYS A 116 33.85 -14.67 -20.69
#